data_AF-A0A524EXI7-F1
#
_entry.id   AF-A0A524EXI7-F1
#
_cell.length_a   1.000
_cell.length_b   1.000
_cell.length_c   1.000
_cell.angle_alpha   90.00
_cell.angle_beta   90.00
_cell.angle_gamma   90.00
#
_symmetry.space_group_name_H-M   'P 1'
#
loop_
_entity.id
_entity.type
_entity.pdbx_description
1 polymer ?
#
loop_
_entity_poly.entity_id
_entity_poly.type
_entity_poly.pdbx_seq_one_letter_code
_entity_poly.pdbx_strand_id
1 'polypeptide(L)'
;MTYKFAHISDTHIGAFGTRKKLADLVLKAFDQAIDICIQEEVNFVIFSGDLFDTNLPDLDIVVKAIHSLNKLRENNIPIYTIAGGHDTSSSHRSILDILIATGLLIRVTTGKYDDNKNLVLEFTIDSKTNAKITGISGRSQSLDKSYYEKLNRKILEDEKGFKIFTFHCFIDVLTPSDYAKVESVPLTWFPKNFQYYAGGHLHKTIHEPSGTFNGYGHFCYPGPLFAASTKDLEENAKKTIRGFFIIDFDEDVKNIKFVKIKPCSYELVKFKADDKTSTKFMDEIVTHVQKIDAPNKIVLLKCTGMLSAGKTSDIDFVKIR
;
A
#
# COMPACT_ATOMS: atom_id res chain seq x y z
N MET A 1 5.29 10.02 -28.07
CA MET A 1 4.19 10.57 -27.25
C MET A 1 4.43 10.10 -25.84
N THR A 2 4.35 10.98 -24.84
CA THR A 2 4.58 10.61 -23.44
C THR A 2 3.25 10.28 -22.79
N TYR A 3 3.20 9.17 -22.07
CA TYR A 3 2.06 8.68 -21.32
C TYR A 3 2.32 8.76 -19.82
N LYS A 4 1.27 8.65 -19.02
CA LYS A 4 1.33 8.67 -17.56
C LYS A 4 0.62 7.48 -16.94
N PHE A 5 1.15 6.95 -15.85
CA PHE A 5 0.39 6.05 -14.99
C PHE A 5 0.60 6.37 -13.51
N ALA A 6 -0.39 6.02 -12.69
CA ALA A 6 -0.27 6.08 -11.24
C ALA A 6 0.07 4.69 -10.67
N HIS A 7 0.95 4.64 -9.69
CA HIS A 7 1.27 3.44 -8.92
C HIS A 7 0.93 3.67 -7.45
N ILE A 8 -0.10 2.97 -6.98
CA ILE A 8 -0.64 3.02 -5.62
C ILE A 8 -0.53 1.63 -4.99
N SER A 9 -0.25 1.56 -3.69
CA SER A 9 -0.18 0.30 -2.93
C SER A 9 -0.77 0.48 -1.53
N ASP A 10 -1.05 -0.64 -0.85
CA ASP A 10 -1.29 -0.68 0.61
C ASP A 10 -2.33 0.34 1.08
N THR A 11 -3.45 0.43 0.36
CA THR A 11 -4.48 1.42 0.69
C THR A 11 -5.27 1.02 1.94
N HIS A 12 -5.36 -0.29 2.22
CA HIS A 12 -6.03 -0.88 3.38
C HIS A 12 -7.43 -0.29 3.63
N ILE A 13 -8.24 -0.19 2.57
CA ILE A 13 -9.61 0.29 2.70
C ILE A 13 -10.37 -0.63 3.67
N GLY A 14 -10.95 -0.03 4.72
CA GLY A 14 -11.60 -0.74 5.80
C GLY A 14 -10.79 -0.87 7.10
N ALA A 15 -9.53 -0.45 7.10
CA ALA A 15 -8.70 -0.42 8.30
C ALA A 15 -9.36 0.39 9.43
N PHE A 16 -8.98 0.05 10.66
CA PHE A 16 -9.50 0.59 11.92
C PHE A 16 -10.96 0.24 12.28
N GLY A 17 -11.70 -0.45 11.41
CA GLY A 17 -13.00 -1.08 11.70
C GLY A 17 -13.96 -0.20 12.50
N THR A 18 -14.11 -0.51 13.79
CA THR A 18 -15.03 0.18 14.72
C THR A 18 -14.68 1.65 14.99
N ARG A 19 -13.45 2.08 14.70
CA ARG A 19 -13.01 3.49 14.85
C ARG A 19 -13.39 4.28 13.60
N LYS A 20 -14.70 4.51 13.40
CA LYS A 20 -15.28 5.11 12.19
C LYS A 20 -14.53 6.35 11.68
N LYS A 21 -14.19 7.31 12.56
CA LYS A 21 -13.44 8.52 12.18
C LYS A 21 -12.08 8.22 11.53
N LEU A 22 -11.37 7.18 11.95
CA LEU A 22 -10.10 6.77 11.33
C LEU A 22 -10.34 6.03 10.01
N ALA A 23 -11.35 5.16 9.96
CA ALA A 23 -11.73 4.47 8.73
C ALA A 23 -12.18 5.45 7.63
N ASP A 24 -12.91 6.50 8.00
CA ASP A 24 -13.31 7.58 7.08
C ASP A 24 -12.09 8.37 6.57
N LEU A 25 -11.02 8.52 7.38
CA LEU A 25 -9.78 9.15 6.92
C LEU A 25 -8.99 8.27 5.93
N VAL A 26 -9.06 6.93 6.07
CA VAL A 26 -8.52 6.00 5.06
C VAL A 26 -9.24 6.18 3.73
N LEU A 27 -10.58 6.15 3.75
CA LEU A 27 -11.40 6.38 2.56
C LEU A 27 -11.18 7.77 1.95
N LYS A 28 -11.06 8.81 2.77
CA LYS A 28 -10.75 10.16 2.30
C LYS A 28 -9.39 10.22 1.60
N ALA A 29 -8.36 9.56 2.15
CA ALA A 29 -7.05 9.50 1.53
C ALA A 29 -7.08 8.77 0.19
N PHE A 30 -7.85 7.68 0.11
CA PHE A 30 -8.11 6.95 -1.13
C PHE A 30 -8.81 7.83 -2.17
N ASP A 31 -9.90 8.49 -1.80
CA ASP A 31 -10.67 9.36 -2.71
C ASP A 31 -9.82 10.53 -3.22
N GLN A 32 -9.00 11.14 -2.35
CA GLN A 32 -8.01 12.16 -2.74
C GLN A 32 -7.02 11.66 -3.78
N ALA A 33 -6.50 10.43 -3.63
CA ALA A 33 -5.57 9.86 -4.59
C ALA A 33 -6.23 9.62 -5.96
N ILE A 34 -7.48 9.12 -5.95
CA ILE A 34 -8.28 8.93 -7.17
C ILE A 34 -8.53 10.25 -7.89
N ASP A 35 -8.98 11.28 -7.17
CA ASP A 35 -9.24 12.59 -7.76
C ASP A 35 -7.97 13.20 -8.37
N ILE A 36 -6.81 13.03 -7.72
CA ILE A 36 -5.52 13.48 -8.27
C ILE A 36 -5.14 12.69 -9.53
N CYS A 37 -5.38 11.37 -9.58
CA CYS A 37 -5.11 10.58 -10.79
C CYS A 37 -5.91 11.12 -11.99
N ILE A 38 -7.17 11.50 -11.77
CA ILE A 38 -8.04 12.08 -12.80
C ILE A 38 -7.51 13.46 -13.21
N GLN A 39 -7.18 14.33 -12.23
CA GLN A 39 -6.64 15.68 -12.49
C GLN A 39 -5.30 15.66 -13.24
N GLU A 40 -4.46 14.68 -12.98
CA GLU A 40 -3.17 14.50 -13.66
C GLU A 40 -3.28 13.79 -15.01
N GLU A 41 -4.52 13.43 -15.41
CA GLU A 41 -4.88 12.79 -16.67
C GLU A 41 -4.08 11.50 -16.93
N VAL A 42 -3.93 10.67 -15.89
CA VAL A 42 -3.19 9.41 -16.03
C VAL A 42 -3.88 8.49 -17.03
N ASN A 43 -3.08 7.78 -17.84
CA ASN A 43 -3.60 6.83 -18.82
C ASN A 43 -4.13 5.56 -18.17
N PHE A 44 -3.57 5.14 -17.03
CA PHE A 44 -4.04 4.01 -16.23
C PHE A 44 -3.53 4.09 -14.79
N VAL A 45 -4.12 3.28 -13.90
CA VAL A 45 -3.70 3.14 -12.50
C VAL A 45 -3.29 1.70 -12.22
N ILE A 46 -2.21 1.50 -11.48
CA ILE A 46 -1.79 0.20 -10.92
C ILE A 46 -2.00 0.22 -9.40
N PHE A 47 -2.75 -0.77 -8.90
CA PHE A 47 -2.79 -1.14 -7.48
C PHE A 47 -1.94 -2.40 -7.24
N SER A 48 -0.80 -2.24 -6.58
CA SER A 48 0.15 -3.33 -6.29
C SER A 48 -0.19 -4.12 -5.00
N GLY A 49 -1.49 -4.34 -4.74
CA GLY A 49 -2.00 -5.15 -3.63
C GLY A 49 -2.35 -4.38 -2.35
N ASP A 50 -3.01 -5.10 -1.43
CA ASP A 50 -3.63 -4.62 -0.19
C ASP A 50 -4.55 -3.41 -0.44
N LEU A 51 -5.43 -3.56 -1.43
CA LEU A 51 -6.49 -2.60 -1.71
C LEU A 51 -7.49 -2.56 -0.55
N PHE A 52 -7.85 -3.72 0.00
CA PHE A 52 -8.69 -3.82 1.19
C PHE A 52 -7.89 -4.35 2.38
N ASP A 53 -8.26 -3.91 3.58
CA ASP A 53 -7.61 -4.37 4.82
C ASP A 53 -7.97 -5.83 5.16
N THR A 54 -9.06 -6.34 4.61
CA THR A 54 -9.49 -7.74 4.74
C THR A 54 -10.13 -8.20 3.43
N ASN A 55 -10.08 -9.50 3.17
CA ASN A 55 -10.62 -10.14 1.98
C ASN A 55 -12.16 -10.03 1.87
N LEU A 56 -12.85 -9.88 3.01
CA LEU A 56 -14.31 -9.68 3.11
C LEU A 56 -14.60 -8.44 3.98
N PRO A 57 -14.42 -7.22 3.45
CA PRO A 57 -14.67 -6.00 4.18
C PRO A 57 -16.17 -5.72 4.32
N ASP A 58 -16.51 -4.82 5.23
CA ASP A 58 -17.88 -4.36 5.43
C ASP A 58 -18.48 -3.78 4.14
N LEU A 59 -19.74 -4.12 3.84
CA LEU A 59 -20.38 -3.76 2.57
C LEU A 59 -20.52 -2.24 2.39
N ASP A 60 -20.70 -1.46 3.46
CA ASP A 60 -20.76 0.00 3.35
C ASP A 60 -19.41 0.56 2.91
N ILE A 61 -18.32 -0.05 3.37
CA ILE A 61 -16.95 0.30 2.98
C ILE A 61 -16.72 -0.06 1.51
N VAL A 62 -17.18 -1.25 1.09
CA VAL A 62 -17.12 -1.68 -0.31
C VAL A 62 -17.85 -0.72 -1.24
N VAL A 63 -19.09 -0.32 -0.88
CA VAL A 63 -19.88 0.62 -1.69
C VAL A 63 -19.16 1.95 -1.87
N LYS A 64 -18.58 2.49 -0.79
CA LYS A 64 -17.79 3.74 -0.86
C LYS A 64 -16.54 3.58 -1.74
N ALA A 65 -15.83 2.47 -1.60
CA ALA A 65 -14.66 2.18 -2.43
C ALA A 65 -15.01 2.06 -3.92
N ILE A 66 -16.10 1.36 -4.25
CA ILE A 66 -16.61 1.23 -5.62
C ILE A 66 -16.99 2.60 -6.18
N HIS A 67 -17.59 3.48 -5.39
CA HIS A 67 -17.92 4.83 -5.83
C HIS A 67 -16.66 5.60 -6.27
N SER A 68 -15.61 5.60 -5.45
CA SER A 68 -14.32 6.22 -5.82
C SER A 68 -13.71 5.55 -7.05
N LEU A 69 -13.65 4.22 -7.12
CA LEU A 69 -13.13 3.50 -8.29
C LEU A 69 -13.92 3.78 -9.58
N ASN A 70 -15.24 3.94 -9.48
CA ASN A 70 -16.08 4.27 -10.65
C ASN A 70 -15.74 5.63 -11.25
N LYS A 71 -15.24 6.60 -10.48
CA LYS A 71 -14.76 7.87 -11.03
C LYS A 71 -13.67 7.66 -12.08
N LEU A 72 -12.74 6.72 -11.85
CA LEU A 72 -11.70 6.37 -12.85
C LEU A 72 -12.33 5.77 -14.11
N ARG A 73 -13.27 4.84 -13.94
CA ARG A 73 -13.97 4.20 -15.06
C ARG A 73 -14.76 5.20 -15.91
N GLU A 74 -15.45 6.14 -15.27
CA GLU A 74 -16.20 7.22 -15.94
C GLU A 74 -15.28 8.15 -16.74
N ASN A 75 -14.02 8.27 -16.33
CA ASN A 75 -12.97 9.01 -17.05
C ASN A 75 -12.16 8.13 -18.03
N ASN A 76 -12.59 6.89 -18.28
CA ASN A 76 -11.91 5.92 -19.15
C ASN A 76 -10.47 5.61 -18.73
N ILE A 77 -10.19 5.58 -17.43
CA ILE A 77 -8.90 5.22 -16.85
C ILE A 77 -8.97 3.76 -16.36
N PRO A 78 -8.37 2.80 -17.08
CA PRO A 78 -8.34 1.40 -16.65
C PRO A 78 -7.50 1.23 -15.37
N ILE A 79 -7.91 0.24 -14.58
CA ILE A 79 -7.30 -0.06 -13.28
C ILE A 79 -6.73 -1.47 -13.33
N TYR A 80 -5.41 -1.58 -13.25
CA TYR A 80 -4.68 -2.83 -13.18
C TYR A 80 -4.36 -3.17 -11.73
N THR A 81 -4.50 -4.43 -11.35
CA THR A 81 -4.29 -4.85 -9.96
C THR A 81 -3.69 -6.23 -9.83
N ILE A 82 -2.96 -6.41 -8.75
CA ILE A 82 -2.62 -7.71 -8.17
C ILE A 82 -3.27 -7.79 -6.78
N ALA A 83 -3.50 -9.01 -6.28
CA ALA A 83 -3.91 -9.16 -4.89
C ALA A 83 -2.70 -9.02 -3.96
N GLY A 84 -2.90 -8.39 -2.80
CA GLY A 84 -1.95 -8.44 -1.70
C GLY A 84 -2.27 -9.55 -0.69
N GLY A 85 -1.51 -9.58 0.40
CA GLY A 85 -1.68 -10.57 1.46
C GLY A 85 -3.05 -10.50 2.14
N HIS A 86 -3.64 -9.31 2.24
CA HIS A 86 -4.93 -9.06 2.89
C HIS A 86 -6.12 -9.26 1.94
N ASP A 87 -5.89 -9.12 0.62
CA ASP A 87 -6.93 -9.26 -0.40
C ASP A 87 -7.29 -10.71 -0.74
N THR A 88 -6.59 -11.70 -0.18
CA THR A 88 -6.71 -13.12 -0.56
C THR A 88 -7.23 -14.02 0.56
N SER A 89 -7.80 -15.15 0.17
CA SER A 89 -8.15 -16.25 1.07
C SER A 89 -7.86 -17.58 0.39
N SER A 90 -7.41 -18.57 1.16
CA SER A 90 -7.18 -19.93 0.68
C SER A 90 -8.48 -20.71 0.42
N SER A 91 -9.61 -20.21 0.93
CA SER A 91 -10.88 -20.97 1.01
C SER A 91 -12.08 -20.25 0.40
N HIS A 92 -12.01 -18.93 0.22
CA HIS A 92 -13.15 -18.12 -0.22
C HIS A 92 -12.72 -17.11 -1.28
N ARG A 93 -13.65 -16.74 -2.17
CA ARG A 93 -13.47 -15.60 -3.07
C ARG A 93 -13.43 -14.32 -2.25
N SER A 94 -12.56 -13.39 -2.63
CA SER A 94 -12.48 -12.08 -1.98
C SER A 94 -13.31 -11.03 -2.71
N ILE A 95 -13.50 -9.87 -2.08
CA ILE A 95 -14.12 -8.73 -2.75
C ILE A 95 -13.36 -8.33 -4.03
N LEU A 96 -12.04 -8.50 -4.05
CA LEU A 96 -11.21 -8.22 -5.22
C LEU A 96 -11.63 -9.09 -6.42
N ASP A 97 -11.92 -10.37 -6.20
CA ASP A 97 -12.41 -11.28 -7.25
C ASP A 97 -13.76 -10.81 -7.83
N ILE A 98 -14.63 -10.27 -6.98
CA ILE A 98 -15.93 -9.72 -7.41
C ILE A 98 -15.70 -8.47 -8.28
N LEU A 99 -14.83 -7.55 -7.86
CA LEU A 99 -14.53 -6.34 -8.63
C LEU A 99 -13.85 -6.63 -9.97
N ILE A 100 -13.07 -7.71 -10.04
CA ILE A 100 -12.50 -8.19 -11.30
C ILE A 100 -13.59 -8.78 -12.20
N ALA A 101 -14.50 -9.58 -11.64
CA ALA A 101 -15.59 -10.18 -12.40
C ALA A 101 -16.57 -9.14 -12.99
N THR A 102 -16.69 -7.95 -12.39
CA THR A 102 -17.48 -6.84 -12.94
C THR A 102 -16.74 -6.04 -14.02
N GLY A 103 -15.44 -6.30 -14.22
CA GLY A 103 -14.58 -5.53 -15.11
C GLY A 103 -14.16 -4.16 -14.56
N LEU A 104 -14.42 -3.87 -13.28
CA LEU A 104 -13.95 -2.63 -12.65
C LEU A 104 -12.43 -2.65 -12.43
N LEU A 105 -11.87 -3.83 -12.14
CA LEU A 105 -10.43 -4.06 -11.99
C LEU A 105 -9.94 -5.11 -12.99
N ILE A 106 -8.74 -4.94 -13.51
CA ILE A 106 -8.10 -5.85 -14.45
C ILE A 106 -6.95 -6.56 -13.72
N ARG A 107 -7.05 -7.88 -13.57
CA ARG A 107 -5.98 -8.69 -12.96
C ARG A 107 -4.81 -8.86 -13.94
N VAL A 108 -3.60 -8.59 -13.47
CA VAL A 108 -2.36 -8.71 -14.28
C VAL A 108 -1.46 -9.88 -13.89
N THR A 109 -2.00 -10.84 -13.12
CA THR A 109 -1.27 -12.03 -12.65
C THR A 109 -1.72 -13.31 -13.36
N THR A 110 -2.11 -13.19 -14.63
CA THR A 110 -2.49 -14.32 -15.48
C THR A 110 -1.26 -15.09 -15.95
N GLY A 111 -1.35 -16.42 -15.97
CA GLY A 111 -0.27 -17.27 -16.42
C GLY A 111 -0.65 -18.74 -16.40
N LYS A 112 0.24 -19.57 -16.93
CA LYS A 112 0.11 -21.02 -17.01
C LYS A 112 1.40 -21.70 -16.57
N TYR A 113 1.32 -23.00 -16.30
CA TYR A 113 2.51 -23.80 -16.06
C TYR A 113 2.97 -24.46 -17.36
N ASP A 114 4.29 -24.43 -17.61
CA ASP A 114 4.90 -25.24 -18.67
C ASP A 114 5.05 -26.72 -18.24
N ASP A 115 5.52 -27.57 -19.14
CA ASP A 115 5.71 -29.02 -18.90
C ASP A 115 6.67 -29.31 -17.74
N ASN A 116 7.59 -28.37 -17.44
CA ASN A 116 8.52 -28.46 -16.33
C ASN A 116 7.97 -27.87 -15.03
N LYS A 117 6.67 -27.51 -15.00
CA LYS A 117 5.98 -26.86 -13.87
C LYS A 117 6.55 -25.49 -13.51
N ASN A 118 7.19 -24.80 -14.46
CA ASN A 118 7.54 -23.40 -14.28
C ASN A 118 6.34 -22.52 -14.60
N LEU A 119 6.16 -21.45 -13.82
CA LEU A 119 5.16 -20.44 -14.07
C LEU A 119 5.58 -19.57 -15.25
N VAL A 120 4.75 -19.54 -16.28
CA VAL A 120 4.86 -18.65 -17.44
C VAL A 120 3.75 -17.62 -17.33
N LEU A 121 4.12 -16.40 -16.97
CA LEU A 121 3.18 -15.29 -16.89
C LEU A 121 2.86 -14.75 -18.30
N GLU A 122 1.65 -14.26 -18.45
CA GLU A 122 1.18 -13.57 -19.65
C GLU A 122 1.13 -12.06 -19.39
N PHE A 123 1.37 -11.28 -20.45
CA PHE A 123 1.27 -9.82 -20.36
C PHE A 123 -0.15 -9.37 -20.63
N THR A 124 -0.67 -8.55 -19.73
CA THR A 124 -1.82 -7.69 -20.01
C THR A 124 -1.31 -6.44 -20.71
N ILE A 125 -1.87 -6.11 -21.87
CA ILE A 125 -1.44 -4.95 -22.66
C ILE A 125 -2.47 -3.83 -22.49
N ASP A 126 -2.01 -2.67 -22.04
CA ASP A 126 -2.84 -1.47 -22.04
C ASP A 126 -3.08 -0.99 -23.48
N SER A 127 -4.36 -0.88 -23.87
CA SER A 127 -4.74 -0.62 -25.25
C SER A 127 -4.39 0.78 -25.75
N LYS A 128 -4.23 1.75 -24.84
CA LYS A 128 -3.95 3.14 -25.19
C LYS A 128 -2.45 3.40 -25.32
N THR A 129 -1.64 2.77 -24.47
CA THR A 129 -0.22 3.06 -24.32
C THR A 129 0.69 1.94 -24.83
N ASN A 130 0.15 0.74 -25.05
CA ASN A 130 0.88 -0.51 -25.30
C ASN A 130 1.83 -0.93 -24.17
N ALA A 131 1.68 -0.36 -22.97
CA ALA A 131 2.40 -0.82 -21.79
C ALA A 131 2.05 -2.28 -21.49
N LYS A 132 3.07 -3.10 -21.26
CA LYS A 132 2.92 -4.52 -20.97
C LYS A 132 3.05 -4.75 -19.47
N ILE A 133 1.96 -5.17 -18.84
CA ILE A 133 1.87 -5.29 -17.39
C ILE A 133 1.71 -6.76 -17.04
N THR A 134 2.55 -7.23 -16.11
CA THR A 134 2.41 -8.58 -15.53
C THR A 134 2.90 -8.57 -14.09
N GLY A 135 2.81 -9.69 -13.39
CA GLY A 135 3.28 -9.76 -12.02
C GLY A 135 2.88 -10.98 -11.22
N ILE A 136 3.20 -10.94 -9.94
CA ILE A 136 2.87 -11.98 -8.96
C ILE A 136 2.12 -11.33 -7.80
N SER A 137 0.97 -11.91 -7.44
CA SER A 137 0.18 -11.45 -6.29
C SER A 137 0.87 -11.87 -4.99
N GLY A 138 0.79 -11.00 -4.00
CA GLY A 138 1.20 -11.33 -2.64
C GLY A 138 0.25 -12.37 -2.05
N ARG A 139 0.79 -13.28 -1.25
CA ARG A 139 -0.01 -14.23 -0.48
C ARG A 139 0.45 -14.20 0.97
N SER A 140 -0.50 -14.38 1.87
CA SER A 140 -0.18 -14.50 3.29
C SER A 140 0.81 -15.64 3.52
N GLN A 141 1.70 -15.49 4.50
CA GLN A 141 2.68 -16.52 4.91
C GLN A 141 3.66 -16.92 3.80
N SER A 142 3.96 -16.02 2.87
CA SER A 142 5.02 -16.19 1.87
C SER A 142 4.82 -17.40 0.94
N LEU A 143 3.57 -17.84 0.75
CA LEU A 143 3.20 -18.90 -0.20
C LEU A 143 3.50 -18.50 -1.65
N ASP A 144 3.69 -17.22 -1.90
CA ASP A 144 4.06 -16.63 -3.18
C ASP A 144 5.52 -16.88 -3.57
N LYS A 145 6.43 -17.17 -2.63
CA LYS A 145 7.85 -17.47 -2.91
C LYS A 145 8.03 -18.54 -3.99
N SER A 146 7.22 -19.59 -3.90
CA SER A 146 7.28 -20.70 -4.87
C SER A 146 6.96 -20.27 -6.31
N TYR A 147 6.19 -19.19 -6.50
CA TYR A 147 5.91 -18.61 -7.83
C TYR A 147 7.14 -17.90 -8.38
N TYR A 148 7.86 -17.15 -7.54
CA TYR A 148 9.12 -16.49 -7.92
C TYR A 148 10.22 -17.50 -8.26
N GLU A 149 10.39 -18.53 -7.42
CA GLU A 149 11.38 -19.59 -7.65
C GLU A 149 11.15 -20.30 -8.98
N LYS A 150 9.89 -20.61 -9.29
CA LYS A 150 9.48 -21.32 -10.50
C LYS A 150 9.16 -20.40 -11.67
N LEU A 151 9.46 -19.11 -11.58
CA LEU A 151 9.16 -18.16 -12.64
C LEU A 151 10.05 -18.42 -13.86
N ASN A 152 9.44 -18.66 -15.01
CA ASN A 152 10.14 -18.65 -16.29
C ASN A 152 10.47 -17.20 -16.69
N ARG A 153 11.59 -16.72 -16.16
CA ARG A 153 12.07 -15.34 -16.37
C ARG A 153 12.45 -15.06 -17.81
N LYS A 154 13.01 -16.04 -18.53
CA LYS A 154 13.54 -15.86 -19.89
C LYS A 154 12.49 -15.32 -20.86
N ILE A 155 11.28 -15.89 -20.85
CA ILE A 155 10.19 -15.45 -21.73
C ILE A 155 9.83 -13.97 -21.45
N LEU A 156 9.81 -13.57 -20.18
CA LEU A 156 9.50 -12.20 -19.77
C LEU A 156 10.65 -11.21 -20.10
N GLU A 157 11.89 -11.67 -19.98
CA GLU A 157 13.10 -10.90 -20.25
C GLU A 157 13.28 -10.62 -21.75
N ASP A 158 12.96 -11.61 -22.60
CA ASP A 158 13.11 -11.55 -24.05
C ASP A 158 12.02 -10.67 -24.72
N GLU A 159 10.88 -10.47 -24.06
CA GLU A 159 9.78 -9.63 -24.54
C GLU A 159 10.20 -8.16 -24.72
N LYS A 160 9.69 -7.51 -25.78
CA LYS A 160 10.06 -6.14 -26.17
C LYS A 160 9.03 -5.11 -25.73
N GLY A 161 9.43 -3.84 -25.76
CA GLY A 161 8.57 -2.70 -25.40
C GLY A 161 8.64 -2.34 -23.91
N PHE A 162 7.82 -1.38 -23.51
CA PHE A 162 7.74 -0.90 -22.14
C PHE A 162 7.02 -1.90 -21.25
N LYS A 163 7.73 -2.45 -20.26
CA LYS A 163 7.25 -3.53 -19.38
C LYS A 163 7.23 -3.08 -17.93
N ILE A 164 6.14 -3.40 -17.24
CA ILE A 164 5.95 -3.18 -15.81
C ILE A 164 5.77 -4.53 -15.11
N PHE A 165 6.59 -4.79 -14.09
CA PHE A 165 6.46 -5.96 -13.23
C PHE A 165 5.82 -5.54 -11.90
N THR A 166 4.61 -6.03 -11.63
CA THR A 166 3.84 -5.73 -10.42
C THR A 166 4.05 -6.82 -9.38
N PHE A 167 4.23 -6.44 -8.11
CA PHE A 167 4.50 -7.41 -7.06
C PHE A 167 4.11 -6.90 -5.66
N HIS A 168 3.95 -7.82 -4.71
CA HIS A 168 3.56 -7.48 -3.34
C HIS A 168 4.30 -8.38 -2.34
N CYS A 169 5.58 -8.08 -2.11
CA CYS A 169 6.47 -8.82 -1.21
C CYS A 169 7.66 -7.94 -0.78
N PHE A 170 8.42 -8.36 0.22
CA PHE A 170 9.72 -7.74 0.56
C PHE A 170 10.83 -8.27 -0.34
N ILE A 171 11.77 -7.41 -0.75
CA ILE A 171 12.99 -7.79 -1.49
C ILE A 171 14.20 -7.64 -0.56
N ASP A 172 15.07 -8.65 -0.47
CA ASP A 172 16.18 -8.71 0.50
C ASP A 172 16.99 -7.41 0.56
N VAL A 173 17.44 -6.93 -0.61
CA VAL A 173 18.31 -5.74 -0.73
C VAL A 173 17.58 -4.41 -0.50
N LEU A 174 16.24 -4.42 -0.48
CA LEU A 174 15.41 -3.24 -0.26
C LEU A 174 14.74 -3.23 1.12
N THR A 175 14.91 -4.30 1.89
CA THR A 175 14.23 -4.46 3.18
C THR A 175 14.93 -3.63 4.24
N PRO A 176 14.28 -2.61 4.84
CA PRO A 176 14.90 -1.80 5.87
C PRO A 176 15.21 -2.61 7.13
N SER A 177 16.20 -2.19 7.92
CA SER A 177 16.63 -2.91 9.14
C SER A 177 15.51 -3.20 10.14
N ASP A 178 14.53 -2.30 10.25
CA ASP A 178 13.34 -2.48 11.11
C ASP A 178 12.47 -3.69 10.71
N TYR A 179 12.69 -4.22 9.50
CA TYR A 179 12.00 -5.38 8.92
C TYR A 179 12.94 -6.58 8.70
N ALA A 180 14.16 -6.57 9.27
CA ALA A 180 15.18 -7.60 9.01
C ALA A 180 14.77 -9.04 9.41
N LYS A 181 13.69 -9.21 10.19
CA LYS A 181 13.14 -10.52 10.57
C LYS A 181 11.96 -10.96 9.72
N VAL A 182 11.50 -10.11 8.81
CA VAL A 182 10.39 -10.43 7.91
C VAL A 182 10.93 -11.23 6.75
N GLU A 183 10.14 -12.19 6.30
CA GLU A 183 10.47 -12.97 5.12
C GLU A 183 10.49 -12.10 3.86
N SER A 184 11.58 -12.21 3.11
CA SER A 184 11.82 -11.51 1.86
C SER A 184 12.23 -12.49 0.76
N VAL A 185 12.26 -11.99 -0.48
CA VAL A 185 12.72 -12.74 -1.66
C VAL A 185 14.01 -12.13 -2.23
N PRO A 186 14.93 -12.97 -2.76
CA PRO A 186 16.10 -12.49 -3.47
C PRO A 186 15.71 -11.67 -4.71
N LEU A 187 16.41 -10.55 -4.92
CA LEU A 187 16.25 -9.73 -6.13
C LEU A 187 16.43 -10.57 -7.42
N THR A 188 17.32 -11.56 -7.39
CA THR A 188 17.62 -12.43 -8.55
C THR A 188 16.44 -13.29 -9.00
N TRP A 189 15.38 -13.40 -8.19
CA TRP A 189 14.16 -14.12 -8.57
C TRP A 189 13.22 -13.29 -9.45
N PHE A 190 13.45 -11.97 -9.56
CA PHE A 190 12.70 -11.12 -10.46
C PHE A 190 13.25 -11.23 -11.90
N PRO A 191 12.39 -11.12 -12.92
CA PRO A 191 12.86 -11.05 -14.30
C PRO A 191 13.54 -9.71 -14.55
N LYS A 192 14.63 -9.72 -15.32
CA LYS A 192 15.33 -8.51 -15.76
C LYS A 192 14.64 -7.81 -16.94
N ASN A 193 15.20 -6.67 -17.34
CA ASN A 193 14.81 -5.92 -18.54
C ASN A 193 13.38 -5.36 -18.50
N PHE A 194 12.83 -5.13 -17.31
CA PHE A 194 11.64 -4.28 -17.11
C PHE A 194 12.08 -2.87 -16.74
N GLN A 195 11.36 -1.88 -17.26
CA GLN A 195 11.62 -0.46 -17.01
C GLN A 195 11.14 -0.04 -15.61
N TYR A 196 10.10 -0.70 -15.09
CA TYR A 196 9.50 -0.36 -13.82
C TYR A 196 9.02 -1.60 -13.05
N TYR A 197 9.35 -1.66 -11.76
CA TYR A 197 8.91 -2.68 -10.81
C TYR A 197 8.02 -2.02 -9.76
N ALA A 198 6.72 -2.31 -9.86
CA ALA A 198 5.66 -1.72 -9.05
C ALA A 198 5.37 -2.61 -7.82
N GLY A 199 6.02 -2.30 -6.69
CA GLY A 199 5.92 -3.03 -5.44
C GLY A 199 4.87 -2.49 -4.47
N GLY A 200 4.29 -3.39 -3.67
CA GLY A 200 3.52 -3.10 -2.45
C GLY A 200 4.03 -3.91 -1.24
N HIS A 201 3.27 -3.97 -0.15
CA HIS A 201 3.54 -4.69 1.11
C HIS A 201 4.42 -3.93 2.12
N LEU A 202 5.44 -3.22 1.63
CA LEU A 202 6.30 -2.41 2.49
C LEU A 202 5.63 -1.06 2.81
N HIS A 203 5.29 -0.85 4.09
CA HIS A 203 4.74 0.42 4.56
C HIS A 203 5.79 1.54 4.72
N LYS A 204 6.74 1.63 3.78
CA LYS A 204 7.72 2.70 3.66
C LYS A 204 7.88 3.04 2.19
N THR A 205 7.95 4.33 1.89
CA THR A 205 8.20 4.77 0.52
C THR A 205 9.64 4.47 0.13
N ILE A 206 9.84 3.71 -0.93
CA ILE A 206 11.13 3.42 -1.54
C ILE A 206 11.07 3.79 -3.02
N HIS A 207 12.13 4.41 -3.52
CA HIS A 207 12.39 4.55 -4.94
C HIS A 207 13.87 4.31 -5.18
N GLU A 208 14.19 3.14 -5.75
CA GLU A 208 15.52 2.86 -6.27
C GLU A 208 15.54 3.13 -7.77
N PRO A 209 16.42 4.01 -8.27
CA PRO A 209 16.45 4.37 -9.67
C PRO A 209 16.95 3.23 -10.57
N SER A 210 16.59 3.29 -11.86
CA SER A 210 17.21 2.45 -12.89
C SER A 210 18.73 2.59 -12.83
N GLY A 211 19.43 1.46 -12.97
CA GLY A 211 20.88 1.38 -12.85
C GLY A 211 21.41 1.10 -11.44
N THR A 212 20.59 1.21 -10.38
CA THR A 212 20.98 0.76 -9.03
C THR A 212 21.31 -0.74 -9.01
N PHE A 213 20.51 -1.55 -9.71
CA PHE A 213 20.73 -2.99 -9.86
C PHE A 213 20.89 -3.35 -11.34
N ASN A 214 21.99 -4.03 -11.67
CA ASN A 214 22.31 -4.36 -13.05
C ASN A 214 21.22 -5.21 -13.74
N GLY A 215 20.66 -4.69 -14.82
CA GLY A 215 19.58 -5.33 -15.59
C GLY A 215 18.16 -5.05 -15.07
N TYR A 216 18.00 -4.17 -14.08
CA TYR A 216 16.70 -3.76 -13.56
C TYR A 216 16.49 -2.25 -13.73
N GLY A 217 15.30 -1.86 -14.15
CA GLY A 217 14.79 -0.50 -14.07
C GLY A 217 14.43 -0.08 -12.63
N HIS A 218 13.48 0.85 -12.52
CA HIS A 218 13.14 1.46 -11.24
C HIS A 218 12.37 0.51 -10.32
N PHE A 219 12.80 0.36 -9.06
CA PHE A 219 11.99 -0.29 -8.02
C PHE A 219 11.30 0.75 -7.16
N CYS A 220 9.98 0.64 -7.06
CA CYS A 220 9.19 1.57 -6.28
C CYS A 220 8.26 0.84 -5.31
N TYR A 221 8.23 1.32 -4.07
CA TYR A 221 7.18 1.01 -3.09
C TYR A 221 6.55 2.34 -2.69
N PRO A 222 5.27 2.59 -3.01
CA PRO A 222 4.55 3.78 -2.57
C PRO A 222 4.45 3.83 -1.03
N GLY A 223 4.12 2.67 -0.44
CA GLY A 223 3.61 2.58 0.91
C GLY A 223 2.14 3.05 1.00
N PRO A 224 1.54 3.04 2.19
CA PRO A 224 0.13 3.38 2.33
C PRO A 224 -0.15 4.84 2.02
N LEU A 225 -1.35 5.13 1.50
CA LEU A 225 -1.84 6.51 1.30
C LEU A 225 -2.04 7.27 2.62
N PHE A 226 -2.32 6.55 3.71
CA PHE A 226 -2.55 7.10 5.03
C PHE A 226 -1.96 6.21 6.14
N ALA A 227 -2.71 5.23 6.63
CA ALA A 227 -2.32 4.34 7.71
C ALA A 227 -3.25 3.12 7.73
N ALA A 228 -2.70 1.95 8.05
CA ALA A 228 -3.47 0.74 8.32
C ALA A 228 -3.37 0.31 9.80
N SER A 229 -2.36 0.81 10.51
CA SER A 229 -2.05 0.41 11.88
C SER A 229 -1.75 1.60 12.80
N THR A 230 -1.69 1.35 14.11
CA THR A 230 -1.23 2.35 15.08
C THR A 230 0.23 2.72 14.89
N LYS A 231 1.05 1.80 14.36
CA LYS A 231 2.45 2.06 14.01
C LYS A 231 2.53 3.11 12.90
N ASP A 232 1.73 2.96 11.85
CA ASP A 232 1.68 3.93 10.75
C ASP A 232 1.24 5.31 11.24
N LEU A 233 0.24 5.37 12.13
CA LEU A 233 -0.20 6.63 12.73
C LEU A 233 0.93 7.30 13.55
N GLU A 234 1.70 6.52 14.33
CA GLU A 234 2.86 7.05 15.06
C GLU A 234 3.96 7.56 14.10
N GLU A 235 4.25 6.82 13.03
CA GLU A 235 5.21 7.24 12.01
C GLU A 235 4.78 8.53 11.31
N ASN A 236 3.50 8.63 10.94
CA ASN A 236 2.96 9.83 10.31
C ASN A 236 3.05 11.05 11.25
N ALA A 237 2.78 10.85 12.55
CA ALA A 237 2.96 11.90 13.55
C ALA A 237 4.43 12.29 13.76
N LYS A 238 5.37 11.39 13.46
CA LYS A 238 6.81 11.66 13.36
C LYS A 238 7.24 12.22 11.99
N LYS A 239 6.28 12.72 11.20
CA LYS A 239 6.48 13.37 9.89
C LYS A 239 6.83 12.44 8.73
N THR A 240 6.55 11.14 8.83
CA THR A 240 6.57 10.25 7.66
C THR A 240 5.58 10.78 6.62
N ILE A 241 6.02 10.89 5.37
CA ILE A 241 5.21 11.33 4.25
C ILE A 241 4.56 10.09 3.61
N ARG A 242 3.27 10.19 3.29
CA ARG A 242 2.46 9.14 2.66
C ARG A 242 1.93 9.65 1.32
N GLY A 243 1.65 8.74 0.40
CA GLY A 243 1.34 9.13 -0.97
C GLY A 243 1.52 7.99 -1.96
N PHE A 244 1.65 8.35 -3.23
CA PHE A 244 1.79 7.42 -4.33
C PHE A 244 2.68 7.99 -5.44
N PHE A 245 2.99 7.23 -6.47
CA PHE A 245 3.80 7.71 -7.59
C PHE A 245 2.96 7.98 -8.83
N ILE A 246 3.29 9.04 -9.56
CA ILE A 246 2.91 9.25 -10.97
C ILE A 246 4.17 9.15 -11.82
N ILE A 247 4.09 8.35 -12.88
CA ILE A 247 5.22 8.02 -13.74
C ILE A 247 4.91 8.49 -15.15
N ASP A 248 5.79 9.32 -15.70
CA ASP A 248 5.77 9.68 -17.11
C ASP A 248 6.67 8.71 -17.90
N PHE A 249 6.19 8.18 -19.02
CA PHE A 249 6.93 7.18 -19.81
C PHE A 249 6.66 7.25 -21.31
N ASP A 250 7.58 6.68 -22.09
CA ASP A 250 7.36 6.32 -23.50
C ASP A 250 7.88 4.89 -23.79
N GLU A 251 9.05 4.75 -24.41
CA GLU A 251 9.81 3.52 -24.51
C GLU A 251 10.58 3.23 -23.20
N ASP A 252 10.82 4.27 -22.40
CA ASP A 252 11.42 4.17 -21.06
C ASP A 252 10.76 5.16 -20.08
N VAL A 253 11.06 5.01 -18.78
CA VAL A 253 10.63 5.95 -17.74
C VAL A 253 11.32 7.29 -17.95
N LYS A 254 10.55 8.37 -18.05
CA LYS A 254 11.07 9.74 -18.18
C LYS A 254 11.13 10.47 -16.85
N ASN A 255 10.15 10.25 -15.99
CA ASN A 255 10.04 10.95 -14.73
C ASN A 255 9.18 10.13 -13.75
N ILE A 256 9.54 10.22 -12.46
CA ILE A 256 8.79 9.62 -11.35
C ILE A 256 8.55 10.72 -10.32
N LYS A 257 7.29 11.09 -10.13
CA LYS A 257 6.84 12.10 -9.17
C LYS A 257 6.14 11.41 -8.01
N PHE A 258 6.64 11.61 -6.79
CA PHE A 258 5.89 11.23 -5.59
C PHE A 258 4.83 12.29 -5.27
N VAL A 259 3.57 11.85 -5.19
CA VAL A 259 2.39 12.66 -4.89
C VAL A 259 2.00 12.43 -3.44
N LYS A 260 2.16 13.47 -2.62
CA LYS A 260 1.85 13.43 -1.19
C LYS A 260 0.35 13.46 -0.94
N ILE A 261 -0.12 12.58 -0.06
CA ILE A 261 -1.49 12.55 0.47
C ILE A 261 -1.47 12.95 1.96
N LYS A 262 -2.38 13.85 2.34
CA LYS A 262 -2.48 14.35 3.72
C LYS A 262 -3.96 14.56 4.10
N PRO A 263 -4.66 13.52 4.59
CA PRO A 263 -6.09 13.62 4.89
C PRO A 263 -6.38 14.40 6.19
N CYS A 264 -5.40 14.46 7.11
CA CYS A 264 -5.48 15.14 8.40
C CYS A 264 -4.10 15.61 8.90
N SER A 265 -4.08 16.34 10.01
CA SER A 265 -2.86 16.67 10.78
C SER A 265 -2.70 15.75 11.99
N TYR A 266 -1.52 15.76 12.60
CA TYR A 266 -1.17 14.91 13.75
C TYR A 266 -0.56 15.74 14.88
N GLU A 267 -0.76 15.27 16.10
CA GLU A 267 -0.05 15.75 17.29
C GLU A 267 0.34 14.57 18.16
N LEU A 268 1.65 14.39 18.35
CA LEU A 268 2.20 13.33 19.19
C LEU A 268 2.57 13.92 20.55
N VAL A 269 1.82 13.56 21.58
CA VAL A 269 2.08 13.94 22.96
C VAL A 269 2.71 12.75 23.68
N LYS A 270 3.85 12.98 24.33
CA LYS A 270 4.57 11.94 25.06
C LYS A 270 4.44 12.18 26.56
N PHE A 271 4.01 11.15 27.29
CA PHE A 271 3.91 11.19 28.74
C PHE A 271 4.86 10.14 29.35
N LYS A 272 5.53 10.53 30.43
CA LYS A 272 6.35 9.63 31.24
C LYS A 272 5.67 9.36 32.57
N ALA A 273 5.42 8.09 32.86
CA ALA A 273 4.76 7.62 34.08
C ALA A 273 5.71 7.51 35.28
N ASP A 274 7.02 7.63 35.04
CA ASP A 274 8.07 7.48 36.06
C ASP A 274 7.78 8.34 37.29
N ASP A 275 7.92 7.72 38.47
CA ASP A 275 7.70 8.31 39.80
C ASP A 275 6.27 8.79 40.10
N LYS A 276 5.28 8.52 39.22
CA LYS A 276 3.88 8.95 39.39
C LYS A 276 2.96 7.80 39.78
N THR A 277 1.98 8.09 40.63
CA THR A 277 0.87 7.16 40.87
C THR A 277 -0.07 7.14 39.66
N SER A 278 -0.85 6.07 39.49
CA SER A 278 -1.81 5.97 38.38
C SER A 278 -2.77 7.16 38.30
N THR A 279 -3.27 7.64 39.44
CA THR A 279 -4.14 8.83 39.53
C THR A 279 -3.44 10.10 39.05
N LYS A 280 -2.24 10.40 39.59
CA LYS A 280 -1.49 11.61 39.20
C LYS A 280 -1.13 11.60 37.72
N PHE A 281 -0.78 10.43 37.19
CA PHE A 281 -0.46 10.28 35.78
C PHE A 281 -1.70 10.49 34.91
N MET A 282 -2.86 9.96 35.30
CA MET A 282 -4.11 10.18 34.59
C MET A 282 -4.54 11.65 34.60
N ASP A 283 -4.43 12.33 35.74
CA ASP A 283 -4.75 13.76 35.87
C ASP A 283 -3.86 14.63 34.98
N GLU A 284 -2.56 14.31 34.89
CA GLU A 284 -1.62 14.98 33.99
C GLU A 284 -2.05 14.82 32.52
N ILE A 285 -2.42 13.61 32.11
CA ILE A 285 -2.88 13.34 30.73
C ILE A 285 -4.16 14.14 30.44
N VAL A 286 -5.17 14.06 31.31
CA VAL A 286 -6.46 14.76 31.12
C VAL A 286 -6.25 16.27 31.04
N THR A 287 -5.48 16.84 31.98
CA THR A 287 -5.21 18.29 32.02
C THR A 287 -4.49 18.77 30.77
N HIS A 288 -3.60 17.96 30.21
CA HIS A 288 -2.91 18.31 28.97
C HIS A 288 -3.84 18.20 27.77
N VAL A 289 -4.60 17.10 27.64
CA VAL A 289 -5.49 16.87 26.49
C VAL A 289 -6.60 17.91 26.41
N GLN A 290 -7.14 18.37 27.55
CA GLN A 290 -8.15 19.45 27.58
C GLN A 290 -7.65 20.78 27.00
N LYS A 291 -6.33 20.98 26.91
CA LYS A 291 -5.72 22.19 26.35
C LYS A 291 -5.40 22.06 24.86
N ILE A 292 -5.54 20.87 24.28
CA ILE A 292 -5.22 20.63 22.87
C ILE A 292 -6.39 21.07 22.01
N ASP A 293 -6.16 22.07 21.17
CA ASP A 293 -7.05 22.40 20.06
C ASP A 293 -6.83 21.39 18.91
N ALA A 294 -7.84 20.54 18.65
CA ALA A 294 -7.70 19.39 17.76
C ALA A 294 -8.71 19.31 16.59
N PRO A 295 -9.09 20.41 15.90
CA PRO A 295 -9.94 20.31 14.72
C PRO A 295 -9.21 19.55 13.60
N ASN A 296 -9.85 18.51 13.05
CA ASN A 296 -9.31 17.68 11.97
C ASN A 296 -7.89 17.14 12.23
N LYS A 297 -7.58 16.84 13.51
CA LYS A 297 -6.27 16.39 13.96
C LYS A 297 -6.39 15.03 14.67
N ILE A 298 -5.43 14.14 14.44
CA ILE A 298 -5.25 12.94 15.25
C ILE A 298 -4.26 13.26 16.35
N VAL A 299 -4.72 13.17 17.60
CA VAL A 299 -3.86 13.28 18.78
C VAL A 299 -3.44 11.87 19.19
N LEU A 300 -2.14 11.60 19.16
CA LEU A 300 -1.55 10.36 19.64
C LEU A 300 -0.92 10.58 21.01
N LEU A 301 -1.38 9.85 22.01
CA LEU A 301 -0.82 9.86 23.35
C LEU A 301 0.13 8.66 23.49
N LYS A 302 1.43 8.92 23.60
CA LYS A 302 2.44 7.88 23.84
C LYS A 302 2.86 7.92 25.30
N CYS A 303 2.37 6.97 26.08
CA CYS A 303 2.68 6.83 27.50
C CYS A 303 3.76 5.75 27.69
N THR A 304 4.82 6.06 28.45
CA THR A 304 5.93 5.15 28.75
C THR A 304 6.39 5.32 30.19
N GLY A 305 7.08 4.34 30.78
CA GLY A 305 7.68 4.44 32.11
C GLY A 305 7.04 3.49 33.14
N MET A 306 7.41 3.65 34.41
CA MET A 306 6.94 2.81 35.51
C MET A 306 6.20 3.63 36.57
N LEU A 307 4.95 3.24 36.86
CA LEU A 307 4.16 3.87 37.92
C LEU A 307 4.79 3.59 39.30
N SER A 308 4.83 4.60 40.17
CA SER A 308 5.29 4.45 41.56
C SER A 308 4.26 3.76 42.45
N ALA A 309 2.97 3.84 42.11
CA ALA A 309 1.89 3.08 42.74
C ALA A 309 0.63 3.03 41.84
N GLY A 310 -0.23 2.03 42.09
CA GLY A 310 -1.47 1.81 41.33
C GLY A 310 -1.29 0.81 40.18
N LYS A 311 -2.33 0.64 39.35
CA LYS A 311 -2.34 -0.32 38.23
C LYS A 311 -2.41 0.43 36.90
N THR A 312 -1.86 -0.18 35.85
CA THR A 312 -1.99 0.33 34.48
C THR A 312 -3.44 0.36 33.99
N SER A 313 -4.29 -0.53 34.50
CA SER A 313 -5.73 -0.56 34.24
C SER A 313 -6.47 0.69 34.74
N ASP A 314 -5.88 1.44 35.67
CA ASP A 314 -6.48 2.67 36.20
C ASP A 314 -6.34 3.85 35.20
N ILE A 315 -5.48 3.71 34.19
CA ILE A 315 -5.30 4.71 33.13
C ILE A 315 -6.39 4.52 32.07
N ASP A 316 -7.50 5.21 32.27
CA ASP A 316 -8.69 5.09 31.43
C ASP A 316 -8.68 6.07 30.25
N PHE A 317 -8.11 5.65 29.14
CA PHE A 317 -8.09 6.43 27.89
C PHE A 317 -9.47 6.63 27.26
N VAL A 318 -10.52 5.91 27.70
CA VAL A 318 -11.88 6.11 27.18
C VAL A 318 -12.45 7.44 27.65
N LYS A 319 -12.11 7.88 28.87
CA LYS A 319 -12.51 9.18 29.43
C LYS A 319 -11.96 10.39 28.67
N ILE A 320 -10.96 10.17 27.81
CA ILE A 320 -10.25 11.22 27.07
C ILE A 320 -10.80 11.35 25.62
N ARG A 321 -11.62 10.40 25.15
CA ARG A 321 -12.09 10.34 23.76
C ARG A 321 -13.26 11.27 23.44
#